data_AF-A0A968C5Q5-F1
#
_entry.id   AF-A0A968C5Q5-F1
#
_cell.length_a   1.000
_cell.length_b   1.000
_cell.length_c   1.000
_cell.angle_alpha   90.00
_cell.angle_beta   90.00
_cell.angle_gamma   90.00
#
_symmetry.space_group_name_H-M   'P 1'
#
loop_
_entity.id
_entity.type
_entity.pdbx_description
1 polymer ?
#
loop_
_entity_poly.entity_id
_entity_poly.type
_entity_poly.pdbx_seq_one_letter_code
_entity_poly.pdbx_strand_id
1 'polypeptide(L)' 'SEYLWQVKNVVPFLKVDKGLADVSDGAQVMKPIPDLGELLDKARANGIFGTKMRSVIKEADPAGV' A
#
# COMPACT_ATOMS: atom_id res chain seq x y z
N SER A 1 8.00 1.66 14.10
CA SER A 1 8.76 2.68 13.35
C SER A 1 9.97 3.14 14.14
N GLU A 2 9.78 3.50 15.41
CA GLU A 2 10.82 4.06 16.28
C GLU A 2 12.08 3.19 16.35
N TYR A 3 11.93 1.89 16.59
CA TYR A 3 13.07 0.97 16.56
C TYR A 3 13.80 0.93 15.21
N LEU A 4 13.05 0.93 14.09
CA LEU A 4 13.64 0.94 12.75
C LEU A 4 14.45 2.21 12.53
N TRP A 5 13.91 3.37 12.92
CA TRP A 5 14.58 4.66 12.75
C TRP A 5 15.75 4.84 13.72
N GLN A 6 15.48 4.78 15.03
CA GLN A 6 16.45 5.15 16.06
C GLN A 6 17.55 4.11 16.27
N VAL A 7 17.24 2.81 16.15
CA VAL A 7 18.21 1.73 16.45
C VAL A 7 18.83 1.17 15.18
N LYS A 8 18.04 1.04 14.12
CA LYS A 8 18.50 0.41 12.87
C LYS A 8 18.85 1.39 11.77
N ASN A 9 18.54 2.69 11.91
CA ASN A 9 18.72 3.70 10.87
C ASN A 9 18.03 3.31 9.54
N VAL A 10 16.84 2.72 9.63
CA VAL A 10 16.02 2.25 8.50
C VAL A 10 14.73 3.08 8.45
N VAL A 11 14.42 3.63 7.27
CA VAL A 11 13.21 4.41 7.02
C VAL A 11 11.98 3.48 7.04
N PRO A 12 10.97 3.73 7.91
CA PRO A 12 9.82 2.86 8.04
C PRO A 12 8.74 3.13 6.98
N PHE A 13 8.27 2.06 6.33
CA PHE A 13 7.14 2.09 5.40
C PHE A 13 5.99 1.19 5.86
N LEU A 14 4.74 1.60 5.58
CA LEU A 14 3.53 0.84 5.90
C LEU A 14 2.82 0.34 4.63
N LYS A 15 2.49 -0.96 4.58
CA LYS A 15 1.60 -1.50 3.55
C LYS A 15 0.15 -1.08 3.86
N VAL A 16 -0.51 -0.40 2.92
CA VAL A 16 -1.87 0.15 3.12
C VAL A 16 -2.97 -0.53 2.30
N ASP A 17 -2.62 -1.34 1.29
CA ASP A 17 -3.64 -2.05 0.50
C ASP A 17 -4.38 -3.12 1.31
N LYS A 18 -5.67 -3.32 0.99
CA LYS A 18 -6.55 -4.35 1.58
C LYS A 18 -6.59 -5.63 0.74
N GLY A 19 -5.53 -5.89 -0.03
CA GLY A 19 -5.49 -6.95 -1.03
C GLY A 19 -6.10 -6.55 -2.36
N LEU A 20 -6.31 -7.54 -3.22
CA LEU A 20 -6.68 -7.36 -4.63
C LEU A 20 -8.12 -7.77 -4.88
N ALA A 21 -8.77 -7.08 -5.82
CA ALA A 21 -10.02 -7.53 -6.43
C ALA A 21 -9.76 -8.75 -7.34
N ASP A 22 -10.85 -9.32 -7.85
CA ASP A 22 -10.78 -10.36 -8.89
C ASP A 22 -10.14 -9.80 -10.16
N VAL A 23 -9.66 -10.71 -11.01
CA VAL A 23 -9.02 -10.31 -12.27
C VAL A 23 -10.07 -9.70 -13.20
N SER A 24 -9.78 -8.52 -13.73
CA SER A 24 -10.52 -7.85 -14.81
C SER A 24 -9.51 -7.24 -15.77
N ASP A 25 -9.78 -7.29 -17.07
CA ASP A 25 -8.95 -6.64 -18.09
C ASP A 25 -7.45 -7.01 -17.98
N GLY A 26 -7.15 -8.29 -17.70
CA GLY A 26 -5.77 -8.76 -17.53
C GLY A 26 -5.04 -8.28 -16.27
N ALA A 27 -5.71 -7.57 -15.36
CA ALA A 27 -5.12 -6.99 -14.14
C ALA A 27 -5.91 -7.34 -12.88
N GLN A 28 -5.25 -7.22 -11.72
CA GLN A 28 -5.87 -7.26 -10.40
C GLN A 28 -5.61 -5.93 -9.70
N VAL A 29 -6.63 -5.09 -9.70
CA VAL A 29 -6.62 -3.80 -8.99
C VAL A 29 -6.78 -4.02 -7.48
N MET A 30 -6.42 -3.00 -6.70
CA MET A 30 -6.63 -3.04 -5.25
C MET A 30 -8.12 -3.07 -4.90
N LYS A 31 -8.47 -3.74 -3.80
CA LYS A 31 -9.78 -3.56 -3.19
C LYS A 31 -9.94 -2.11 -2.70
N PRO A 32 -11.18 -1.57 -2.67
CA PRO A 32 -11.44 -0.27 -2.07
C PRO A 32 -10.87 -0.16 -0.64
N ILE A 33 -10.40 1.04 -0.29
CA ILE A 33 -9.83 1.35 1.03
C ILE A 33 -10.57 2.59 1.59
N PRO A 34 -11.82 2.43 2.07
CA PRO A 34 -12.62 3.56 2.54
C PRO A 34 -11.92 4.38 3.65
N ASP A 35 -11.25 3.68 4.57
CA ASP A 35 -10.64 4.29 5.77
C ASP A 35 -9.17 4.67 5.56
N LEU A 36 -8.75 4.92 4.30
CA LEU A 36 -7.34 5.21 4.01
C LEU A 36 -6.86 6.47 4.76
N GLY A 37 -7.68 7.52 4.85
CA GLY A 37 -7.33 8.75 5.55
C GLY A 37 -6.99 8.51 7.02
N GLU A 38 -7.88 7.84 7.75
CA GLU A 38 -7.68 7.52 9.17
C GLU A 38 -6.44 6.63 9.39
N LEU A 39 -6.20 5.68 8.48
CA LEU A 39 -5.00 4.84 8.51
C LEU A 39 -3.73 5.67 8.32
N LEU A 40 -3.72 6.65 7.42
CA LEU A 40 -2.58 7.54 7.18
C LEU A 40 -2.33 8.45 8.39
N ASP A 41 -3.37 8.98 9.02
CA ASP A 41 -3.24 9.76 10.25
C ASP A 41 -2.61 8.96 11.38
N LYS A 42 -3.07 7.71 11.57
CA LYS A 42 -2.48 6.78 12.53
C LYS A 42 -1.03 6.45 12.16
N ALA A 43 -0.73 6.23 10.89
CA ALA A 43 0.63 5.92 10.42
C ALA A 43 1.60 7.07 10.71
N ARG A 44 1.18 8.32 10.42
CA ARG A 44 1.93 9.53 10.73
C ARG A 44 2.16 9.70 12.23
N ALA A 45 1.13 9.52 13.05
CA ALA A 45 1.24 9.59 14.51
C ALA A 45 2.21 8.54 15.08
N ASN A 46 2.36 7.41 14.38
CA ASN A 46 3.32 6.37 14.71
C ASN A 46 4.65 6.52 13.95
N GLY A 47 5.01 7.68 13.41
CA GLY A 47 6.32 7.90 12.78
C GLY A 47 6.62 7.02 11.56
N ILE A 48 5.59 6.55 10.84
CA ILE A 48 5.78 5.96 9.52
C ILE A 48 6.11 7.08 8.53
N PHE A 49 7.13 6.88 7.71
CA PHE A 49 7.58 7.88 6.74
C PHE A 49 6.80 7.79 5.43
N GLY A 50 6.59 6.57 4.94
CA GLY A 50 5.96 6.35 3.64
C GLY A 50 5.03 5.15 3.64
N THR A 51 4.29 5.00 2.55
CA THR A 51 3.37 3.88 2.36
C THR A 51 3.69 3.10 1.12
N LYS A 52 3.22 1.86 1.09
CA LYS A 52 3.28 0.99 -0.07
C LYS A 52 1.91 0.37 -0.32
N MET A 53 1.55 0.25 -1.59
CA MET A 53 0.32 -0.37 -2.03
C MET A 53 0.59 -1.21 -3.29
N ARG A 54 -0.21 -2.25 -3.55
CA ARG A 54 0.08 -3.25 -4.59
C ARG A 54 -1.14 -3.53 -5.45
N SER A 55 -0.97 -3.39 -6.76
CA SER A 55 -1.79 -4.03 -7.81
C SER A 55 -0.95 -5.07 -8.57
N VAL A 56 -1.55 -5.82 -9.48
CA VAL A 56 -0.85 -6.81 -10.33
C VAL A 56 -1.35 -6.71 -11.77
N ILE A 57 -0.44 -6.60 -12.72
CA ILE A 57 -0.70 -6.79 -14.15
C ILE A 57 -0.34 -8.24 -14.48
N LYS A 58 -1.25 -9.00 -15.07
CA LYS A 58 -1.02 -10.40 -15.48
C LYS A 58 -0.82 -10.54 -16.99
N GLU A 59 -1.47 -9.68 -17.76
CA GLU A 59 -1.50 -9.76 -19.22
C GLU A 59 -1.15 -8.40 -19.83
N ALA A 60 -0.73 -8.41 -21.10
CA ALA A 60 -0.47 -7.18 -21.86
C ALA A 60 -1.78 -6.62 -22.45
N ASP A 61 -2.76 -6.37 -21.58
CA ASP A 61 -4.06 -5.79 -21.93
C ASP A 61 -4.02 -4.26 -21.73
N PRO A 62 -4.17 -3.45 -22.79
CA PRO A 62 -4.19 -1.99 -22.68
C PRO A 62 -5.30 -1.42 -21.79
N ALA A 63 -6.39 -2.16 -21.55
CA ALA A 63 -7.47 -1.68 -20.68
C ALA A 63 -7.13 -1.83 -19.19
N GLY A 64 -6.22 -2.75 -18.82
CA GLY A 64 -5.86 -3.04 -17.43
C GLY A 64 -4.54 -2.44 -16.94
N VAL A 65 -3.74 -1.82 -17.81
CA VAL A 65 -2.44 -1.18 -17.50
C VAL A 65 -2.60 0.33 -17.37
#